data_AF-A0A3G8YJ84-F1
#
_entry.id   AF-A0A3G8YJ84-F1
#
_cell.length_a   1.000
_cell.length_b   1.000
_cell.length_c   1.000
_cell.angle_alpha   90.00
_cell.angle_beta   90.00
_cell.angle_gamma   90.00
#
_symmetry.space_group_name_H-M   'P 1'
#
loop_
_entity.id
_entity.type
_entity.pdbx_description
1 polymer ?
#
loop_
_entity_poly.entity_id
_entity_poly.type
_entity_poly.pdbx_seq_one_letter_code
_entity_poly.pdbx_strand_id
1 'polypeptide(L)'
;MPPDITPDDVATYAPASPGVSADHCELAQDWAAWMVKRSKVDPATLDSRELREVKRAECAYALHVAAAGLGAGGRTSAGAGALKSVEVVGEIKIERAIMTTEQSAASAGAAADTWLQRARAHLRAAGVSVWQSVVGASR
;
A
#
# COMPACT_ATOMS: atom_id res chain seq x y z
N MET A 1 -13.67 -8.82 14.02
CA MET A 1 -12.95 -8.06 12.96
C MET A 1 -11.67 -7.54 13.56
N PRO A 2 -10.55 -7.49 12.80
CA PRO A 2 -9.39 -6.70 13.21
C PRO A 2 -9.80 -5.23 13.39
N PRO A 3 -9.13 -4.47 14.28
CA PRO A 3 -9.41 -3.05 14.47
C PRO A 3 -9.06 -2.27 13.19
N ASP A 4 -9.91 -1.30 12.84
CA ASP A 4 -9.76 -0.44 11.67
C ASP A 4 -8.37 0.23 11.65
N ILE A 5 -7.68 0.15 10.51
CA ILE A 5 -6.40 0.84 10.32
C ILE A 5 -6.58 2.35 10.18
N THR A 6 -5.68 3.10 10.80
CA THR A 6 -5.58 4.56 10.67
C THR A 6 -4.33 4.96 9.86
N PRO A 7 -4.25 6.18 9.35
CA PRO A 7 -3.03 6.69 8.72
C PRO A 7 -1.77 6.53 9.60
N ASP A 8 -1.91 6.67 10.92
CA ASP A 8 -0.80 6.50 11.88
C ASP A 8 -0.33 5.04 11.96
N ASP A 9 -1.23 4.07 11.85
CA ASP A 9 -0.87 2.65 11.75
C ASP A 9 -0.03 2.38 10.49
N VAL A 10 -0.38 3.03 9.38
CA VAL A 10 0.34 2.90 8.10
C VAL A 10 1.71 3.58 8.17
N ALA A 11 1.79 4.76 8.79
CA ALA A 11 3.04 5.46 9.04
C ALA A 11 3.96 4.64 9.96
N THR A 12 3.42 3.96 10.97
CA THR A 12 4.18 3.05 11.84
C THR A 12 4.68 1.81 11.08
N TYR A 13 3.84 1.24 10.20
CA TYR A 13 4.19 0.09 9.38
C TYR A 13 5.29 0.40 8.35
N ALA A 14 5.22 1.57 7.70
CA ALA A 14 6.20 1.97 6.69
C ALA A 14 6.53 3.48 6.75
N PRO A 15 7.39 3.90 7.70
CA PRO A 15 7.69 5.32 7.97
C PRO A 15 8.30 6.10 6.81
N ALA A 16 8.87 5.39 5.83
CA ALA A 16 9.56 5.97 4.68
C ALA A 16 8.64 6.29 3.49
N SER A 17 7.34 6.00 3.59
CA SER A 17 6.39 5.95 2.47
C SER A 17 5.55 7.24 2.34
N PRO A 18 4.92 7.50 1.19
CA PRO A 18 4.11 8.71 0.98
C PRO A 18 2.91 8.79 1.94
N GLY A 19 2.37 10.01 2.09
CA GLY A 19 1.21 10.27 2.96
C GLY A 19 -0.01 9.46 2.55
N VAL A 20 -0.61 8.78 3.53
CA VAL A 20 -1.85 8.00 3.38
C VAL A 20 -2.97 8.76 4.07
N SER A 21 -4.11 8.92 3.39
CA SER A 21 -5.31 9.55 3.94
C SER A 21 -6.25 8.52 4.58
N ALA A 22 -7.27 8.99 5.30
CA ALA A 22 -8.34 8.12 5.81
C ALA A 22 -9.05 7.36 4.67
N ASP A 23 -9.36 8.03 3.56
CA ASP A 23 -10.00 7.41 2.38
C ASP A 23 -9.19 6.23 1.82
N HIS A 24 -7.85 6.33 1.80
CA HIS A 24 -6.99 5.22 1.38
C HIS A 24 -7.07 4.03 2.36
N CYS A 25 -7.20 4.31 3.66
CA CYS A 25 -7.39 3.27 4.68
C CYS A 25 -8.76 2.59 4.54
N GLU A 26 -9.84 3.34 4.30
CA GLU A 26 -11.18 2.80 4.07
C GLU A 26 -11.20 1.86 2.86
N LEU A 27 -10.61 2.28 1.73
CA LEU A 27 -10.49 1.44 0.54
C LEU A 27 -9.67 0.16 0.79
N ALA A 28 -8.67 0.23 1.66
CA ALA A 28 -7.87 -0.92 2.02
C ALA A 28 -8.61 -1.91 2.92
N GLN A 29 -9.42 -1.40 3.87
CA GLN A 29 -10.29 -2.20 4.71
C GLN A 29 -11.35 -2.92 3.88
N ASP A 30 -12.03 -2.21 2.97
CA ASP A 30 -13.02 -2.79 2.06
C ASP A 30 -12.42 -3.89 1.18
N TRP A 31 -11.22 -3.65 0.66
CA TRP A 31 -10.47 -4.62 -0.13
C TRP A 31 -10.14 -5.88 0.69
N ALA A 32 -9.59 -5.72 1.90
CA ALA A 32 -9.23 -6.85 2.76
C ALA A 32 -10.47 -7.64 3.19
N ALA A 33 -11.55 -6.96 3.59
CA ALA A 33 -12.82 -7.57 3.95
C ALA A 33 -13.41 -8.39 2.79
N TRP A 34 -13.36 -7.85 1.56
CA TRP A 34 -13.78 -8.57 0.37
C TRP A 34 -12.92 -9.80 0.09
N MET A 35 -11.60 -9.70 0.25
CA MET A 35 -10.67 -10.81 0.06
C MET A 35 -10.92 -11.95 1.06
N VAL A 36 -11.09 -11.62 2.34
CA VAL A 36 -11.42 -12.59 3.40
C VAL A 36 -12.75 -13.28 3.09
N LYS A 37 -13.81 -12.51 2.82
CA LYS A 37 -15.13 -13.04 2.46
C LYS A 37 -15.05 -13.96 1.24
N ARG A 38 -14.32 -13.56 0.20
CA ARG A 38 -14.17 -14.34 -1.04
C ARG A 38 -13.38 -15.63 -0.83
N SER A 39 -12.41 -15.63 0.08
CA SER A 39 -11.65 -16.82 0.46
C SER A 39 -12.43 -17.81 1.33
N LYS A 40 -13.68 -17.46 1.72
CA LYS A 40 -14.53 -18.24 2.64
C LYS A 40 -13.89 -18.46 4.02
N VAL A 41 -12.95 -17.60 4.40
CA VAL A 41 -12.38 -17.56 5.74
C VAL A 41 -13.36 -16.81 6.63
N ASP A 42 -13.73 -17.41 7.76
CA ASP A 42 -14.53 -16.74 8.78
C ASP A 42 -13.61 -15.78 9.58
N PRO A 43 -13.85 -14.46 9.57
CA PRO A 43 -13.05 -13.52 10.35
C PRO A 43 -13.04 -13.83 11.85
N ALA A 44 -14.05 -14.53 12.38
CA ALA A 44 -14.12 -14.90 13.79
C ALA A 44 -13.18 -16.04 14.17
N THR A 45 -12.71 -16.84 13.20
CA THR A 45 -11.80 -17.97 13.45
C THR A 45 -10.33 -17.58 13.37
N LEU A 46 -10.03 -16.34 12.98
CA LEU A 46 -8.66 -15.86 12.87
C LEU A 46 -8.01 -15.70 14.24
N ASP A 47 -6.83 -16.28 14.40
CA ASP A 47 -6.05 -16.11 15.62
C ASP A 47 -5.40 -14.72 15.69
N SER A 48 -4.79 -14.38 16.83
CA SER A 48 -4.16 -13.08 17.02
C SER A 48 -2.99 -12.81 16.07
N ARG A 49 -2.33 -13.84 15.54
CA ARG A 49 -1.25 -13.70 14.55
C ARG A 49 -1.83 -13.42 13.18
N GLU A 50 -2.85 -14.15 12.76
CA GLU A 50 -3.52 -13.98 11.48
C GLU A 50 -4.19 -12.60 11.40
N LEU A 51 -4.84 -12.14 12.47
CA LEU A 51 -5.39 -10.77 12.54
C LEU A 51 -4.31 -9.68 12.38
N ARG A 52 -3.10 -9.89 12.90
CA ARG A 52 -1.98 -8.96 12.67
C ARG A 52 -1.52 -8.98 11.21
N GLU A 53 -1.52 -10.14 10.58
CA GLU A 53 -1.19 -10.25 9.15
C GLU A 53 -2.26 -9.60 8.28
N VAL A 54 -3.55 -9.71 8.62
CA VAL A 54 -4.62 -8.95 7.96
C VAL A 54 -4.40 -7.44 8.11
N LYS A 55 -4.11 -6.95 9.32
CA LYS A 55 -3.81 -5.54 9.55
C LYS A 55 -2.61 -5.05 8.72
N ARG A 56 -1.54 -5.86 8.62
CA ARG A 56 -0.38 -5.56 7.77
C ARG A 56 -0.73 -5.54 6.28
N ALA A 57 -1.64 -6.41 5.85
CA ALA A 57 -2.13 -6.43 4.48
C ALA A 57 -2.91 -5.14 4.15
N GLU A 58 -3.77 -4.69 5.05
CA GLU A 58 -4.50 -3.42 4.93
C GLU A 58 -3.53 -2.24 4.83
N CYS A 59 -2.54 -2.15 5.73
CA CYS A 59 -1.53 -1.07 5.67
C CYS A 59 -0.75 -1.08 4.34
N ALA A 60 -0.34 -2.26 3.87
CA ALA A 60 0.37 -2.39 2.61
C ALA A 60 -0.53 -2.04 1.40
N TYR A 61 -1.82 -2.37 1.45
CA TYR A 61 -2.74 -2.02 0.37
C TYR A 61 -3.08 -0.52 0.37
N ALA A 62 -3.19 0.13 1.53
CA ALA A 62 -3.35 1.57 1.62
C ALA A 62 -2.18 2.32 0.95
N LEU A 63 -0.95 1.81 1.12
CA LEU A 63 0.24 2.32 0.42
C LEU A 63 0.19 2.09 -1.09
N HIS A 64 -0.35 0.94 -1.53
CA HIS A 64 -0.58 0.68 -2.95
C HIS A 64 -1.57 1.70 -3.55
N VAL A 65 -2.71 1.91 -2.89
CA VAL A 65 -3.75 2.86 -3.31
C VAL A 65 -3.18 4.28 -3.41
N ALA A 66 -2.43 4.71 -2.39
CA ALA A 66 -1.76 6.01 -2.38
C ALA A 66 -0.71 6.14 -3.51
N ALA A 67 0.12 5.11 -3.73
CA ALA A 67 1.13 5.12 -4.78
C ALA A 67 0.53 5.03 -6.19
N ALA A 68 -0.60 4.35 -6.35
CA ALA A 68 -1.33 4.24 -7.60
C ALA A 68 -2.20 5.48 -7.91
N GLY A 69 -2.34 6.40 -6.95
CA GLY A 69 -3.22 7.58 -7.09
C GLY A 69 -4.71 7.24 -7.10
N LEU A 70 -5.10 6.12 -6.49
CA LEU A 70 -6.49 5.69 -6.39
C LEU A 70 -7.12 6.30 -5.13
N GLY A 71 -8.38 6.74 -5.19
CA GLY A 71 -9.17 7.03 -3.99
C GLY A 71 -9.14 8.45 -3.42
N ALA A 72 -8.33 9.38 -3.94
CA ALA A 72 -8.51 10.80 -3.62
C ALA A 72 -9.56 11.40 -4.56
N GLY A 73 -10.80 11.55 -4.08
CA GLY A 73 -11.87 12.24 -4.80
C GLY A 73 -11.42 13.62 -5.28
N GLY A 74 -11.08 13.73 -6.57
CA GLY A 74 -10.75 14.98 -7.24
C GLY A 74 -9.25 15.23 -7.36
N ARG A 75 -8.73 15.05 -8.58
CA ARG A 75 -7.56 15.75 -9.15
C ARG A 75 -6.56 16.23 -8.10
N THR A 76 -5.92 15.34 -7.36
CA THR A 76 -4.70 15.70 -6.67
C THR A 76 -3.64 15.84 -7.75
N SER A 77 -3.39 17.11 -8.08
CA SER A 77 -2.11 17.57 -8.60
C SER A 77 -0.98 16.72 -8.02
N ALA A 78 0.04 16.45 -8.83
CA ALA A 78 1.32 15.90 -8.40
C ALA A 78 1.92 16.80 -7.29
N GLY A 79 1.42 16.62 -6.07
CA GLY A 79 1.69 17.42 -4.91
C GLY A 79 2.91 16.85 -4.23
N ALA A 80 4.01 17.57 -4.39
CA ALA A 80 5.22 17.48 -3.60
C ALA A 80 4.93 17.15 -2.11
N GLY A 81 4.98 15.87 -1.75
CA GLY A 81 4.73 15.41 -0.37
C GLY A 81 5.59 14.23 0.09
N ALA A 82 6.40 13.64 -0.80
CA ALA A 82 7.45 12.68 -0.43
C ALA A 82 8.85 13.34 -0.46
N LEU A 83 8.93 14.64 -0.19
CA LEU A 83 10.20 15.29 0.12
C LEU A 83 10.47 15.08 1.60
N LYS A 84 11.13 13.96 1.91
CA LYS A 84 11.80 13.77 3.20
C LYS A 84 12.67 15.00 3.47
N SER A 85 12.43 15.64 4.61
CA SER A 85 13.42 16.48 5.27
C SER A 85 14.63 15.60 5.58
N VAL A 86 15.59 15.59 4.65
CA VAL A 86 16.93 15.11 4.91
C VAL A 86 17.65 16.29 5.56
N GLU A 87 17.96 16.14 6.84
CA GLU A 87 18.82 17.06 7.57
C GLU A 87 20.15 17.16 6.83
N VAL A 88 20.42 18.34 6.26
CA VAL A 88 21.63 18.64 5.49
C VAL A 88 22.76 18.86 6.50
N VAL A 89 23.60 17.84 6.67
CA VAL A 89 24.93 18.00 7.27
C VAL A 89 25.95 17.78 6.15
N GLY A 90 26.53 18.87 5.67
CA GLY A 90 27.61 18.88 4.67
C GLY A 90 27.11 18.97 3.23
N GLU A 91 27.51 20.02 2.53
CA GLU A 91 27.17 20.31 1.14
C GLU A 91 27.37 19.10 0.20
N ILE A 92 26.27 18.52 -0.26
CA ILE A 92 26.25 17.80 -1.54
C ILE A 92 25.13 18.43 -2.35
N LYS A 93 25.51 19.25 -3.34
CA LYS A 93 24.62 19.71 -4.41
C LYS A 93 24.16 18.48 -5.19
N ILE A 94 23.00 17.94 -4.85
CA ILE A 94 22.32 16.94 -5.67
C ILE A 94 21.55 17.72 -6.73
N GLU A 95 22.13 17.84 -7.92
CA GLU A 95 21.37 18.22 -9.12
C GLU A 95 20.25 17.20 -9.30
N ARG A 96 19.01 17.64 -9.05
CA ARG A 96 17.79 16.89 -9.30
C ARG A 96 17.75 16.59 -10.80
N ALA A 97 18.05 15.35 -11.19
CA ALA A 97 17.68 14.86 -12.51
C ALA A 97 16.16 15.01 -12.64
N ILE A 98 15.73 15.92 -13.51
CA ILE A 98 14.31 16.08 -13.86
C ILE A 98 13.93 14.79 -14.59
N MET A 99 13.42 13.80 -13.84
CA MET A 99 12.86 12.60 -14.45
C MET A 99 11.71 13.06 -15.35
N THR A 100 11.69 12.53 -16.58
CA THR A 100 10.55 12.75 -17.46
C THR A 100 9.28 12.23 -16.79
N THR A 101 8.12 12.78 -17.15
CA THR A 101 6.81 12.38 -16.60
C THR A 101 6.57 10.88 -16.76
N GLU A 102 7.03 10.29 -17.86
CA GLU A 102 6.97 8.85 -18.14
C GLU A 102 7.81 8.01 -17.16
N GLN A 103 9.04 8.44 -16.86
CA GLN A 103 9.91 7.77 -15.88
C GLN A 103 9.38 7.91 -14.45
N SER A 104 8.71 9.03 -14.14
CA SER A 104 8.04 9.25 -12.86
C SER A 104 6.80 8.36 -12.69
N ALA A 105 6.00 8.19 -13.75
CA ALA A 105 4.86 7.29 -13.74
C ALA A 105 5.27 5.81 -13.65
N ALA A 106 6.32 5.40 -14.37
CA ALA A 106 6.85 4.04 -14.32
C ALA A 106 7.40 3.67 -12.93
N SER A 107 8.13 4.60 -12.29
CA SER A 107 8.65 4.39 -10.93
C SER A 107 7.54 4.37 -9.86
N ALA A 108 6.51 5.22 -9.99
CA ALA A 108 5.33 5.18 -9.13
C ALA A 108 4.54 3.87 -9.28
N GLY A 109 4.35 3.39 -10.52
CA GLY A 109 3.70 2.10 -10.80
C GLY A 109 4.46 0.91 -10.20
N ALA A 110 5.79 0.86 -10.36
CA ALA A 110 6.62 -0.19 -9.76
C ALA A 110 6.58 -0.19 -8.22
N ALA A 111 6.51 1.00 -7.60
CA ALA A 111 6.32 1.13 -6.17
C ALA A 111 4.93 0.63 -5.74
N ALA A 112 3.87 1.00 -6.47
CA ALA A 112 2.51 0.54 -6.20
C ALA A 112 2.38 -0.99 -6.31
N ASP A 113 2.96 -1.61 -7.33
CA ASP A 113 2.95 -3.07 -7.50
C ASP A 113 3.69 -3.79 -6.37
N THR A 114 4.80 -3.22 -5.90
CA THR A 114 5.55 -3.75 -4.75
C THR A 114 4.67 -3.81 -3.50
N TRP A 115 3.91 -2.75 -3.23
CA TRP A 115 2.98 -2.69 -2.11
C TRP A 115 1.82 -3.68 -2.25
N LEU A 116 1.27 -3.83 -3.46
CA LEU A 116 0.24 -4.82 -3.73
C LEU A 116 0.75 -6.26 -3.49
N GLN A 117 1.96 -6.60 -3.94
CA GLN A 117 2.53 -7.91 -3.70
C GLN A 117 2.77 -8.18 -2.21
N ARG A 118 3.20 -7.17 -1.45
CA ARG A 118 3.33 -7.26 0.03
C ARG A 118 1.98 -7.47 0.70
N ALA A 119 0.95 -6.73 0.32
CA ALA A 119 -0.40 -6.90 0.85
C ALA A 119 -0.91 -8.33 0.64
N ARG A 120 -0.70 -8.87 -0.57
CA ARG A 120 -1.05 -10.26 -0.91
C ARG A 120 -0.25 -11.28 -0.11
N ALA A 121 1.04 -11.04 0.13
CA ALA A 121 1.87 -11.92 0.94
C ALA A 121 1.36 -11.99 2.39
N HIS A 122 0.99 -10.86 2.98
CA HIS A 122 0.38 -10.79 4.31
C HIS A 122 -0.96 -11.52 4.39
N LEU A 123 -1.86 -11.34 3.40
CA LEU A 123 -3.11 -12.11 3.34
C LEU A 123 -2.86 -13.63 3.28
N ARG A 124 -1.90 -14.09 2.49
CA ARG A 124 -1.55 -15.52 2.47
C ARG A 124 -1.00 -16.01 3.80
N ALA A 125 -0.20 -15.20 4.48
CA ALA A 125 0.29 -15.51 5.82
C ALA A 125 -0.83 -15.59 6.86
N ALA A 126 -1.96 -14.92 6.62
CA ALA A 126 -3.21 -15.03 7.38
C ALA A 126 -4.13 -16.17 6.92
N GLY A 127 -3.67 -17.07 6.03
CA GLY A 127 -4.48 -18.18 5.50
C GLY A 127 -5.50 -17.78 4.43
N VAL A 128 -5.53 -16.50 4.01
CA VAL A 128 -6.44 -16.00 2.97
C VAL A 128 -5.86 -16.34 1.59
N SER A 129 -6.58 -17.15 0.83
CA SER A 129 -6.19 -17.48 -0.54
C SER A 129 -6.28 -16.25 -1.44
N VAL A 130 -5.13 -15.84 -2.00
CA VAL A 130 -5.03 -14.70 -2.91
C VAL A 130 -4.75 -15.21 -4.32
N TRP A 131 -5.70 -14.96 -5.23
CA TRP A 131 -5.49 -15.19 -6.66
C TRP A 131 -4.40 -14.23 -7.18
N GLN A 132 -3.32 -14.79 -7.70
CA GLN A 132 -2.43 -14.05 -8.59
C GLN A 132 -3.05 -14.10 -9.98
N SER A 133 -3.38 -12.94 -10.55
CA SER A 133 -3.50 -12.85 -12.00
C SER A 133 -2.11 -13.14 -12.54
N VAL A 134 -1.89 -14.35 -13.05
CA VAL A 134 -0.65 -14.72 -13.72
C VAL A 134 -0.68 -14.04 -15.09
N VAL A 135 -0.38 -12.73 -15.13
CA VAL A 135 -0.14 -12.03 -16.38
C VAL A 135 1.18 -12.58 -16.91
N GLY A 136 1.09 -13.55 -17.84
CA GLY A 136 2.24 -14.30 -18.36
C GLY A 136 1.97 -15.78 -18.65
N ALA A 137 0.80 -16.33 -18.31
CA ALA A 137 0.44 -17.72 -18.66
C ALA A 137 -0.12 -17.88 -20.10
N SER A 138 0.25 -16.98 -21.02
CA SER A 138 0.11 -17.23 -22.45
C SER A 138 1.48 -17.64 -22.98
N ARG A 139 1.51 -18.87 -23.50
CA ARG A 139 2.61 -19.49 -24.23
C ARG A 139 3.17 -18.60 -25.34
#